data_AF-A0A954EN84-F1
#
_entry.id   AF-A0A954EN84-F1
#
_cell.length_a   1.000
_cell.length_b   1.000
_cell.length_c   1.000
_cell.angle_alpha   90.00
_cell.angle_beta   90.00
_cell.angle_gamma   90.00
#
_symmetry.space_group_name_H-M   'P 1'
#
loop_
_entity.id
_entity.type
_entity.pdbx_description
1 polymer ?
#
loop_
_entity_poly.entity_id
_entity_poly.type
_entity_poly.pdbx_seq_one_letter_code
_entity_poly.pdbx_strand_id
1 'polypeptide(L)'
;MFGLGGKKHRVSSSVARRAPVTVVSKLRACLCDRELMRKVALTAFALILLTVALQSWRAPFPYREGDVLPHGVATRVDFERVDEDETARDRDRAELAVPLIFRNDPSVLDPLPQELESALGEIAQAMSISDLSISTRKDFGLVPLEAGDSARLRLAASRFGAEDAQKRFQDLRAAVVGPNMEMANTQIVEMVADFTKFISPMINVGVIDPDVVRKQGLDPRNFDDIENGRYLLVLRDDTPAAEGNRVLLPQVRVENQLNEAGVLGKSWLSYPSLKQEIRPALSYWIVAHAQPTLRYDQVATKESIAEVREAVPNAIQRFLVGDLLIRPGERLDAGKLDLLVDEYNQMESSIPLHSRLTRVGIIFLLLVALAGVNGFYIVRNEPRLFECTDHLAVYLGAIVATAFVAHMASFDPFRLEMIPILFSVLLLSIAYNQVLAALTAFSLC
;
A
#
# COMPACT_ATOMS: atom_id res chain seq x y z
N MET A 1 -66.44 -32.88 102.09
CA MET A 1 -65.06 -33.09 102.58
C MET A 1 -64.15 -32.09 101.90
N PHE A 2 -63.32 -31.41 102.69
CA PHE A 2 -62.24 -30.43 102.40
C PHE A 2 -61.66 -30.40 100.96
N GLY A 3 -61.23 -29.28 100.37
CA GLY A 3 -61.04 -27.92 100.87
C GLY A 3 -60.22 -27.06 99.88
N LEU A 4 -59.93 -25.83 100.33
CA LEU A 4 -58.85 -24.91 99.93
C LEU A 4 -58.98 -24.08 98.63
N GLY A 5 -59.27 -22.79 98.84
CA GLY A 5 -58.26 -21.75 98.62
C GLY A 5 -58.29 -21.02 97.28
N GLY A 6 -59.11 -19.96 97.21
CA GLY A 6 -59.17 -19.06 96.06
C GLY A 6 -57.88 -18.25 95.82
N LYS A 7 -57.54 -18.09 94.54
CA LYS A 7 -56.64 -17.04 94.05
C LYS A 7 -57.38 -16.21 92.99
N LYS A 8 -57.57 -14.93 93.31
CA LYS A 8 -58.21 -13.92 92.47
C LYS A 8 -57.37 -13.67 91.21
N HIS A 9 -57.98 -13.83 90.03
CA HIS A 9 -57.39 -13.38 88.76
C HIS A 9 -57.45 -11.86 88.67
N ARG A 10 -56.30 -11.21 88.53
CA ARG A 10 -56.16 -9.78 88.23
C ARG A 10 -56.10 -9.65 86.71
N VAL A 11 -57.18 -9.14 86.10
CA VAL A 11 -57.21 -8.76 84.69
C VAL A 11 -56.44 -7.46 84.54
N SER A 12 -55.30 -7.48 83.84
CA SER A 12 -54.60 -6.26 83.42
C SER A 12 -55.00 -5.93 81.99
N SER A 13 -55.85 -4.91 81.81
CA SER A 13 -56.06 -4.28 80.52
C SER A 13 -54.87 -3.36 80.21
N SER A 14 -54.02 -3.75 79.26
CA SER A 14 -53.07 -2.82 78.65
C SER A 14 -53.52 -2.53 77.22
N VAL A 15 -54.03 -1.31 77.04
CA VAL A 15 -54.29 -0.68 75.76
C VAL A 15 -52.95 -0.50 75.04
N ALA A 16 -52.67 -1.32 74.03
CA ALA A 16 -51.50 -1.17 73.19
C ALA A 16 -51.68 0.04 72.27
N ARG A 17 -50.99 1.14 72.56
CA ARG A 17 -50.86 2.30 71.67
C ARG A 17 -50.10 1.85 70.41
N ARG A 18 -50.74 1.88 69.24
CA ARG A 18 -50.08 1.70 67.93
C ARG A 18 -49.09 2.86 67.72
N ALA A 19 -47.81 2.54 67.61
CA ALA A 19 -46.77 3.52 67.24
C ALA A 19 -46.96 3.99 65.78
N PRO A 20 -46.65 5.25 65.45
CA PRO A 20 -46.79 5.78 64.10
C PRO A 20 -45.76 5.14 63.17
N VAL A 21 -46.22 4.63 62.03
CA VAL A 21 -45.38 3.98 61.02
C VAL A 21 -44.63 5.05 60.22
N THR A 22 -43.41 5.38 60.64
CA THR A 22 -42.52 6.31 59.92
C THR A 22 -41.88 5.64 58.71
N VAL A 23 -41.64 6.39 57.63
CA VAL A 23 -41.02 5.90 56.37
C VAL A 23 -39.70 5.14 56.61
N VAL A 24 -38.95 5.51 57.64
CA VAL A 24 -37.70 4.86 58.06
C VAL A 24 -37.90 3.44 58.61
N SER A 25 -39.01 3.16 59.31
CA SER A 25 -39.31 1.80 59.77
C SER A 25 -39.80 0.91 58.63
N LYS A 26 -40.48 1.47 57.63
CA LYS A 26 -40.79 0.78 56.37
C LYS A 26 -39.53 0.48 55.55
N LEU A 27 -38.57 1.41 55.47
CA LEU A 27 -37.27 1.19 54.82
C LEU A 27 -36.44 0.10 55.53
N ARG A 28 -36.41 0.09 56.86
CA ARG A 28 -35.76 -0.99 57.64
C ARG A 28 -36.46 -2.34 57.49
N ALA A 29 -37.79 -2.38 57.46
CA ALA A 29 -38.53 -3.61 57.21
C ALA A 29 -38.31 -4.13 55.77
N CYS A 30 -38.20 -3.23 54.79
CA CYS A 30 -37.90 -3.54 53.38
C CYS A 30 -36.50 -4.16 53.21
N LEU A 31 -35.51 -3.72 54.01
CA LEU A 31 -34.15 -4.27 54.04
C LEU A 31 -34.06 -5.67 54.69
N CYS A 32 -35.04 -6.05 55.52
CA CYS A 32 -35.06 -7.36 56.18
C CYS A 32 -35.78 -8.45 55.36
N ASP A 33 -36.56 -8.08 54.35
CA ASP A 33 -37.26 -9.03 53.51
C ASP A 33 -36.34 -9.53 52.38
N ARG A 34 -36.01 -10.83 52.40
CA ARG A 34 -35.13 -11.46 51.42
C ARG A 34 -35.68 -11.37 50.00
N GLU A 35 -37.00 -11.32 49.83
CA GLU A 35 -37.61 -11.22 48.50
C GLU A 35 -37.50 -9.81 47.91
N LEU A 36 -37.71 -8.77 48.71
CA LEU A 36 -37.56 -7.38 48.27
C LEU A 36 -36.10 -7.07 47.92
N MET A 37 -35.15 -7.55 48.73
CA MET A 37 -33.72 -7.39 48.43
C MET A 37 -33.31 -8.06 47.10
N ARG A 38 -33.88 -9.22 46.77
CA ARG A 38 -33.65 -9.89 45.47
C ARG A 38 -34.18 -9.06 44.30
N LYS A 39 -35.39 -8.49 44.43
CA LYS A 39 -36.00 -7.65 43.38
C LYS A 39 -35.20 -6.36 43.15
N VAL A 40 -34.77 -5.69 44.22
CA VAL A 40 -33.91 -4.49 44.11
C VAL A 40 -32.57 -4.83 43.49
N ALA A 41 -31.92 -5.92 43.91
CA ALA A 41 -30.66 -6.36 43.32
C ALA A 41 -30.79 -6.68 41.83
N LEU A 42 -31.88 -7.34 41.42
CA LEU A 42 -32.19 -7.65 40.02
C LEU A 42 -32.39 -6.38 39.17
N THR A 43 -33.15 -5.40 39.69
CA THR A 43 -33.33 -4.11 39.00
C THR A 43 -32.03 -3.32 38.88
N ALA A 44 -31.21 -3.29 39.92
CA ALA A 44 -29.91 -2.63 39.89
C ALA A 44 -28.96 -3.31 38.89
N PHE A 45 -28.96 -4.64 38.84
CA PHE A 45 -28.20 -5.41 37.87
C PHE A 45 -28.64 -5.12 36.43
N ALA A 46 -29.94 -5.07 36.16
CA ALA A 46 -30.47 -4.70 34.84
C ALA A 46 -30.08 -3.26 34.43
N LEU A 47 -30.10 -2.31 35.37
CA LEU A 47 -29.65 -0.93 35.12
C LEU A 47 -28.16 -0.84 34.77
N ILE A 48 -27.33 -1.60 35.48
CA ILE A 48 -25.89 -1.70 35.16
C ILE A 48 -25.71 -2.29 33.75
N LEU A 49 -26.41 -3.38 33.43
CA LEU A 49 -26.37 -3.99 32.09
C LEU A 49 -26.81 -3.03 31.00
N LEU A 50 -27.88 -2.25 31.21
CA LEU A 50 -28.31 -1.22 30.26
C LEU A 50 -27.27 -0.12 30.07
N THR A 51 -26.63 0.32 31.16
CA THR A 51 -25.57 1.34 31.12
C THR A 51 -24.36 0.87 30.31
N VAL A 52 -24.06 -0.44 30.39
CA VAL A 52 -23.02 -1.12 29.61
C VAL A 52 -23.44 -1.32 28.16
N ALA A 53 -24.66 -1.78 27.91
CA ALA A 53 -25.20 -2.01 26.57
C ALA A 53 -25.26 -0.73 25.74
N LEU A 54 -25.57 0.41 26.38
CA LEU A 54 -25.59 1.72 25.73
C LEU A 54 -24.20 2.35 25.54
N GLN A 55 -23.13 1.70 26.00
CA GLN A 55 -21.75 2.23 25.98
C GLN A 55 -21.68 3.70 26.42
N SER A 56 -22.34 4.03 27.53
CA SER A 56 -22.53 5.41 28.03
C SER A 56 -21.24 6.23 28.23
N TRP A 57 -20.07 5.58 28.22
CA TRP A 57 -18.76 6.20 28.31
C TRP A 57 -18.18 6.69 26.97
N ARG A 58 -18.79 6.38 25.82
CA ARG A 58 -18.40 6.88 24.49
C ARG A 58 -19.41 7.91 23.98
N ALA A 59 -18.95 8.89 23.22
CA ALA A 59 -19.87 9.77 22.49
C ALA A 59 -20.56 9.01 21.33
N PRO A 60 -21.82 9.31 21.00
CA PRO A 60 -22.43 8.73 19.82
C PRO A 60 -21.80 9.32 18.55
N PHE A 61 -21.46 8.47 17.59
CA PHE A 61 -21.00 8.87 16.26
C PHE A 61 -22.21 9.09 15.35
N PRO A 62 -22.49 10.34 14.90
CA PRO A 62 -23.76 10.67 14.26
C PRO A 62 -23.82 10.37 12.76
N TYR A 63 -22.68 10.11 12.11
CA TYR A 63 -22.58 10.02 10.65
C TYR A 63 -22.67 8.57 10.17
N ARG A 64 -23.34 8.34 9.03
CA ARG A 64 -23.41 7.02 8.37
C ARG A 64 -23.11 7.12 6.88
N GLU A 65 -22.61 6.03 6.33
CA GLU A 65 -22.38 5.91 4.88
C GLU A 65 -23.66 6.21 4.10
N GLY A 66 -23.54 7.02 3.04
CA GLY A 66 -24.67 7.47 2.22
C GLY A 66 -25.44 8.68 2.73
N ASP A 67 -25.17 9.18 3.95
CA ASP A 67 -25.77 10.42 4.44
C ASP A 67 -25.31 11.63 3.58
N VAL A 68 -26.20 12.59 3.37
CA VAL A 68 -25.90 13.85 2.67
C VAL A 68 -25.84 14.98 3.69
N LEU A 69 -24.71 15.66 3.78
CA LEU A 69 -24.47 16.70 4.80
C LEU A 69 -24.79 18.08 4.22
N PRO A 70 -25.91 18.74 4.62
CA PRO A 70 -26.32 20.01 4.03
C PRO A 70 -25.37 21.17 4.34
N HIS A 71 -24.63 21.12 5.45
CA HIS A 71 -23.78 22.23 5.91
C HIS A 71 -22.28 21.92 5.86
N GLY A 72 -21.88 20.76 5.32
CA GLY A 72 -20.49 20.30 5.37
C GLY A 72 -20.03 20.02 6.81
N VAL A 73 -18.81 19.49 6.95
CA VAL A 73 -18.20 19.23 8.26
C VAL A 73 -16.78 19.78 8.24
N ALA A 74 -16.48 20.62 9.23
CA ALA A 74 -15.16 21.14 9.48
C ALA A 74 -14.54 20.43 10.68
N THR A 75 -13.22 20.27 10.65
CA THR A 75 -12.40 19.67 11.69
C THR A 75 -12.56 20.40 13.02
N ARG A 76 -12.77 19.66 14.10
CA ARG A 76 -12.93 20.19 15.47
C ARG A 76 -11.64 20.13 16.28
N VAL A 77 -10.76 19.20 15.96
CA VAL A 77 -9.52 18.92 16.69
C VAL A 77 -8.37 18.75 15.71
N ASP A 78 -7.17 19.21 16.05
CA ASP A 78 -6.00 18.95 15.22
C ASP A 78 -5.71 17.45 15.22
N PHE A 79 -5.55 16.88 14.02
CA PHE A 79 -5.20 15.48 13.88
C PHE A 79 -4.32 15.24 12.66
N GLU A 80 -3.52 14.17 12.74
CA GLU A 80 -2.65 13.75 11.66
C GLU A 80 -3.15 12.41 11.14
N ARG A 81 -3.19 12.25 9.82
CA ARG A 81 -3.55 11.01 9.15
C ARG A 81 -2.47 10.67 8.11
N VAL A 82 -2.19 9.39 7.93
CA VAL A 82 -1.33 8.93 6.83
C VAL A 82 -2.08 9.16 5.51
N ASP A 83 -1.47 9.92 4.61
CA ASP A 83 -1.96 10.09 3.25
C ASP A 83 -1.49 8.90 2.40
N GLU A 84 -2.40 7.95 2.18
CA GLU A 84 -2.11 6.75 1.39
C GLU A 84 -1.81 7.09 -0.07
N ASP A 85 -2.44 8.12 -0.64
CA ASP A 85 -2.29 8.51 -2.03
C ASP A 85 -0.96 9.23 -2.28
N GLU A 86 -0.57 10.14 -1.39
CA GLU A 86 0.75 10.77 -1.43
C GLU A 86 1.86 9.76 -1.16
N THR A 87 1.68 8.88 -0.17
CA THR A 87 2.63 7.79 0.10
C THR A 87 2.77 6.86 -1.10
N ALA A 88 1.66 6.50 -1.76
CA ALA A 88 1.70 5.67 -2.97
C ALA A 88 2.43 6.38 -4.11
N ARG A 89 2.15 7.67 -4.34
CA ARG A 89 2.85 8.47 -5.36
C ARG A 89 4.35 8.61 -5.08
N ASP A 90 4.75 8.75 -3.82
CA ASP A 90 6.15 8.81 -3.42
C ASP A 90 6.83 7.45 -3.59
N ARG A 91 6.14 6.34 -3.28
CA ARG A 91 6.60 4.98 -3.57
C ARG A 91 6.80 4.74 -5.06
N ASP A 92 5.85 5.16 -5.89
CA ASP A 92 5.94 5.02 -7.35
C ASP A 92 7.10 5.85 -7.93
N ARG A 93 7.28 7.09 -7.43
CA ARG A 93 8.43 7.93 -7.79
C ARG A 93 9.76 7.29 -7.38
N ALA A 94 9.83 6.70 -6.19
CA ALA A 94 11.01 6.01 -5.70
C ALA A 94 11.32 4.75 -6.53
N GLU A 95 10.30 3.98 -6.92
CA GLU A 95 10.43 2.83 -7.83
C GLU A 95 11.00 3.24 -9.20
N LEU A 96 10.49 4.33 -9.79
CA LEU A 96 10.96 4.82 -11.08
C LEU A 96 12.41 5.33 -11.05
N ALA A 97 12.89 5.75 -9.87
CA ALA A 97 14.27 6.21 -9.65
C ALA A 97 15.27 5.06 -9.50
N VAL A 98 14.81 3.82 -9.29
CA VAL A 98 15.70 2.66 -9.16
C VAL A 98 16.36 2.34 -10.51
N PRO A 99 17.71 2.30 -10.58
CA PRO A 99 18.41 1.93 -11.80
C PRO A 99 18.19 0.45 -12.11
N LEU A 100 18.03 0.12 -13.39
CA LEU A 100 17.93 -1.28 -13.82
C LEU A 100 19.29 -1.97 -13.65
N ILE A 101 19.26 -3.19 -13.11
CA ILE A 101 20.48 -3.94 -12.79
C ILE A 101 20.81 -4.93 -13.92
N PHE A 102 22.04 -4.87 -14.40
CA PHE A 102 22.58 -5.74 -15.43
C PHE A 102 23.84 -6.44 -14.93
N ARG A 103 24.01 -7.72 -15.29
CA ARG A 103 25.26 -8.46 -15.09
C ARG A 103 26.08 -8.45 -16.37
N ASN A 104 27.35 -8.09 -16.26
CA ASN A 104 28.29 -8.05 -17.38
C ASN A 104 29.10 -9.33 -17.44
N ASP A 105 29.02 -10.03 -18.58
CA ASP A 105 29.87 -11.17 -18.91
C ASP A 105 30.87 -10.76 -20.01
N PRO A 106 32.08 -10.30 -19.65
CA PRO A 106 33.05 -9.80 -20.61
C PRO A 106 33.62 -10.90 -21.53
N SER A 107 33.53 -12.18 -21.12
CA SER A 107 34.15 -13.30 -21.84
C SER A 107 33.64 -13.49 -23.26
N VAL A 108 32.44 -12.97 -23.54
CA VAL A 108 31.82 -13.03 -24.88
C VAL A 108 32.56 -12.13 -25.89
N LEU A 109 33.34 -11.14 -25.45
CA LEU A 109 34.09 -10.22 -26.32
C LEU A 109 35.56 -10.61 -26.50
N ASP A 110 36.06 -11.58 -25.73
CA ASP A 110 37.44 -12.07 -25.80
C ASP A 110 37.86 -12.56 -27.20
N PRO A 111 37.02 -13.25 -28.01
CA PRO A 111 37.44 -13.72 -29.33
C PRO A 111 37.50 -12.62 -30.40
N LEU A 112 36.97 -11.42 -30.15
CA LEU A 112 36.85 -10.37 -31.19
C LEU A 112 38.20 -9.99 -31.84
N PRO A 113 39.31 -9.78 -31.10
CA PRO A 113 40.58 -9.46 -31.74
C PRO A 113 41.08 -10.57 -32.66
N GLN A 114 40.86 -11.83 -32.29
CA GLN A 114 41.27 -13.00 -33.08
C GLN A 114 40.39 -13.18 -34.33
N GLU A 115 39.09 -12.93 -34.22
CA GLU A 115 38.17 -12.91 -35.36
C GLU A 115 38.56 -11.80 -36.35
N LEU A 116 38.91 -10.61 -35.86
CA LEU A 116 39.38 -9.52 -36.69
C LEU A 116 40.71 -9.86 -37.38
N GLU A 117 41.66 -10.47 -36.68
CA GLU A 117 42.94 -10.91 -37.25
C GLU A 117 42.72 -11.87 -38.43
N SER A 118 41.87 -12.88 -38.25
CA SER A 118 41.51 -13.83 -39.32
C SER A 118 40.89 -13.13 -40.52
N ALA A 119 39.97 -12.20 -40.28
CA ALA A 119 39.26 -11.50 -41.35
C ALA A 119 40.17 -10.52 -42.12
N LEU A 120 41.05 -9.80 -41.41
CA LEU A 120 42.05 -8.92 -42.04
C LEU A 120 43.09 -9.73 -42.83
N GLY A 121 43.49 -10.91 -42.34
CA GLY A 121 44.36 -11.85 -43.05
C GLY A 121 43.76 -12.33 -44.38
N GLU A 122 42.46 -12.61 -44.39
CA GLU A 122 41.73 -12.95 -45.62
C GLU A 122 41.68 -11.77 -46.61
N ILE A 123 41.40 -10.56 -46.12
CA ILE A 123 41.37 -9.33 -46.94
C ILE A 123 42.75 -9.02 -47.54
N ALA A 124 43.83 -9.27 -46.79
CA ALA A 124 45.20 -9.04 -47.28
C ALA A 124 45.55 -9.94 -48.48
N GLN A 125 45.01 -11.17 -48.51
CA GLN A 125 45.26 -12.16 -49.57
C GLN A 125 44.32 -12.00 -50.77
N ALA A 126 43.12 -11.46 -50.58
CA ALA A 126 42.13 -11.30 -51.63
C ALA A 126 42.50 -10.19 -52.64
N MET A 127 42.36 -10.48 -53.94
CA MET A 127 42.59 -9.48 -54.99
C MET A 127 41.31 -8.72 -55.36
N SER A 128 40.15 -9.35 -55.17
CA SER A 128 38.83 -8.82 -55.49
C SER A 128 37.80 -9.19 -54.41
N ILE A 129 36.65 -8.50 -54.40
CA ILE A 129 35.54 -8.82 -53.48
C ILE A 129 35.05 -10.26 -53.68
N SER A 130 35.09 -10.79 -54.90
CA SER A 130 34.65 -12.17 -55.19
C SER A 130 35.54 -13.25 -54.58
N ASP A 131 36.80 -12.92 -54.27
CA ASP A 131 37.75 -13.87 -53.67
C ASP A 131 37.53 -14.05 -52.16
N LEU A 132 36.73 -13.18 -51.55
CA LEU A 132 36.40 -13.24 -50.13
C LEU A 132 35.26 -14.22 -49.83
N SER A 133 35.34 -14.84 -48.65
CA SER A 133 34.26 -15.61 -48.06
C SER A 133 32.98 -14.78 -47.92
N ILE A 134 31.84 -15.46 -47.92
CA ILE A 134 30.53 -14.79 -47.83
C ILE A 134 30.36 -14.11 -46.47
N SER A 135 30.90 -14.70 -45.39
CA SER A 135 30.93 -14.10 -44.05
C SER A 135 31.70 -12.78 -44.08
N THR A 136 32.97 -12.80 -44.48
CA THR A 136 33.82 -11.61 -44.48
C THR A 136 33.25 -10.49 -45.36
N ARG A 137 32.60 -10.84 -46.48
CA ARG A 137 31.86 -9.87 -47.30
C ARG A 137 30.70 -9.20 -46.57
N LYS A 138 29.89 -9.97 -45.84
CA LYS A 138 28.77 -9.43 -45.04
C LYS A 138 29.28 -8.63 -43.84
N ASP A 139 30.36 -9.08 -43.23
CA ASP A 139 30.96 -8.56 -42.00
C ASP A 139 31.60 -7.18 -42.15
N PHE A 140 32.03 -6.80 -43.36
CA PHE A 140 32.52 -5.44 -43.69
C PHE A 140 31.53 -4.62 -44.53
N GLY A 141 30.35 -5.15 -44.82
CA GLY A 141 29.32 -4.48 -45.60
C GLY A 141 29.71 -4.29 -47.07
N LEU A 142 30.36 -5.29 -47.65
CA LEU A 142 30.79 -5.31 -49.06
C LEU A 142 29.70 -5.89 -49.99
N VAL A 143 28.62 -6.44 -49.43
CA VAL A 143 27.49 -7.04 -50.15
C VAL A 143 26.17 -6.53 -49.55
N PRO A 144 25.11 -6.35 -50.35
CA PRO A 144 23.78 -6.01 -49.85
C PRO A 144 23.25 -7.04 -48.85
N LEU A 145 22.54 -6.57 -47.83
CA LEU A 145 21.91 -7.43 -46.84
C LEU A 145 20.63 -8.08 -47.37
N GLU A 146 20.38 -9.30 -46.93
CA GLU A 146 19.19 -10.08 -47.22
C GLU A 146 18.19 -10.02 -46.05
N ALA A 147 16.92 -10.33 -46.32
CA ALA A 147 15.86 -10.30 -45.31
C ALA A 147 16.13 -11.24 -44.11
N GLY A 148 16.95 -12.27 -44.28
CA GLY A 148 17.33 -13.22 -43.23
C GLY A 148 18.51 -12.80 -42.33
N ASP A 149 19.21 -11.70 -42.64
CA ASP A 149 20.41 -11.31 -41.90
C ASP A 149 20.09 -10.79 -40.48
N SER A 150 21.08 -10.82 -39.59
CA SER A 150 20.89 -10.46 -38.18
C SER A 150 20.46 -8.99 -38.02
N ALA A 151 19.70 -8.69 -36.96
CA ALA A 151 19.29 -7.31 -36.67
C ALA A 151 20.49 -6.37 -36.49
N ARG A 152 21.61 -6.87 -35.95
CA ARG A 152 22.87 -6.15 -35.79
C ARG A 152 23.52 -5.78 -37.12
N LEU A 153 23.55 -6.71 -38.09
CA LEU A 153 24.03 -6.42 -39.44
C LEU A 153 23.19 -5.31 -40.10
N ARG A 154 21.86 -5.38 -39.95
CA ARG A 154 20.97 -4.31 -40.47
C ARG A 154 21.25 -2.97 -39.79
N LEU A 155 21.49 -2.96 -38.48
CA LEU A 155 21.88 -1.76 -37.74
C LEU A 155 23.22 -1.21 -38.24
N ALA A 156 24.24 -2.06 -38.40
CA ALA A 156 25.54 -1.70 -38.94
C ALA A 156 25.43 -1.08 -40.34
N ALA A 157 24.67 -1.71 -41.24
CA ALA A 157 24.42 -1.18 -42.59
C ALA A 157 23.70 0.17 -42.57
N SER A 158 22.69 0.34 -41.70
CA SER A 158 21.95 1.60 -41.59
C SER A 158 22.83 2.77 -41.14
N ARG A 159 23.87 2.50 -40.33
CA ARG A 159 24.68 3.54 -39.69
C ARG A 159 26.04 3.76 -40.32
N PHE A 160 26.65 2.68 -40.84
CA PHE A 160 28.02 2.62 -41.34
C PHE A 160 28.13 1.88 -42.70
N GLY A 161 27.02 1.66 -43.41
CA GLY A 161 27.02 1.06 -44.75
C GLY A 161 27.89 1.83 -45.75
N ALA A 162 28.41 1.14 -46.77
CA ALA A 162 29.18 1.77 -47.84
C ALA A 162 28.24 2.27 -48.94
N GLU A 163 28.47 3.48 -49.47
CA GLU A 163 27.87 3.89 -50.74
C GLU A 163 28.50 3.11 -51.91
N ASP A 164 29.82 2.89 -51.84
CA ASP A 164 30.60 2.11 -52.80
C ASP A 164 31.39 1.00 -52.08
N ALA A 165 30.95 -0.25 -52.29
CA ALA A 165 31.58 -1.44 -51.73
C ALA A 165 32.99 -1.69 -52.30
N GLN A 166 33.21 -1.35 -53.58
CA GLN A 166 34.51 -1.56 -54.23
C GLN A 166 35.57 -0.61 -53.68
N LYS A 167 35.19 0.66 -53.50
CA LYS A 167 36.05 1.65 -52.86
C LYS A 167 36.40 1.24 -51.42
N ARG A 168 35.41 0.80 -50.63
CA ARG A 168 35.64 0.32 -49.26
C ARG A 168 36.62 -0.85 -49.20
N PHE A 169 36.51 -1.81 -50.11
CA PHE A 169 37.45 -2.93 -50.19
C PHE A 169 38.87 -2.47 -50.53
N GLN A 170 39.02 -1.53 -51.47
CA GLN A 170 40.32 -0.96 -51.83
C GLN A 170 40.96 -0.21 -50.66
N ASP A 171 40.18 0.60 -49.94
CA ASP A 171 40.65 1.35 -48.77
C ASP A 171 41.10 0.40 -47.64
N LEU A 172 40.32 -0.65 -47.36
CA LEU A 172 40.68 -1.71 -46.40
C LEU A 172 41.98 -2.42 -46.79
N ARG A 173 42.06 -2.89 -48.05
CA ARG A 173 43.25 -3.61 -48.52
C ARG A 173 44.50 -2.73 -48.53
N ALA A 174 44.38 -1.47 -48.94
CA ALA A 174 45.49 -0.51 -48.91
C ALA A 174 45.96 -0.21 -47.48
N ALA A 175 45.04 -0.19 -46.51
CA ALA A 175 45.38 0.01 -45.11
C ALA A 175 46.10 -1.19 -44.50
N VAL A 176 45.71 -2.42 -44.86
CA VAL A 176 46.23 -3.68 -44.30
C VAL A 176 47.51 -4.17 -44.97
N VAL A 177 47.62 -4.06 -46.29
CA VAL A 177 48.78 -4.57 -47.05
C VAL A 177 49.95 -3.58 -47.05
N GLY A 178 49.66 -2.28 -46.95
CA GLY A 178 50.68 -1.24 -47.06
C GLY A 178 51.42 -1.28 -48.40
N PRO A 179 52.65 -0.74 -48.48
CA PRO A 179 53.40 -0.68 -49.73
C PRO A 179 53.93 -2.05 -50.21
N ASN A 180 54.16 -3.02 -49.31
CA ASN A 180 54.70 -4.34 -49.61
C ASN A 180 53.97 -5.45 -48.81
N MET A 181 53.66 -6.57 -49.47
CA MET A 181 52.93 -7.71 -48.87
C MET A 181 53.62 -8.34 -47.66
N GLU A 182 54.94 -8.26 -47.55
CA GLU A 182 55.70 -8.74 -46.38
C GLU A 182 55.41 -7.94 -45.10
N MET A 183 55.07 -6.65 -45.22
CA MET A 183 54.71 -5.81 -44.07
C MET A 183 53.25 -5.98 -43.65
N ALA A 184 52.42 -6.66 -44.46
CA ALA A 184 51.01 -6.86 -44.17
C ALA A 184 50.79 -7.60 -42.84
N ASN A 185 51.59 -8.65 -42.57
CA ASN A 185 51.46 -9.42 -41.34
C ASN A 185 51.81 -8.57 -40.11
N THR A 186 52.89 -7.79 -40.18
CA THR A 186 53.28 -6.87 -39.09
C THR A 186 52.21 -5.80 -38.85
N GLN A 187 51.64 -5.24 -39.92
CA GLN A 187 50.57 -4.24 -39.82
C GLN A 187 49.28 -4.84 -39.22
N ILE A 188 48.91 -6.07 -39.59
CA ILE A 188 47.76 -6.76 -39.00
C ILE A 188 47.97 -6.93 -37.49
N VAL A 189 49.14 -7.40 -37.07
CA VAL A 189 49.47 -7.58 -35.64
C VAL A 189 49.40 -6.25 -34.87
N GLU A 190 49.95 -5.17 -35.44
CA GLU A 190 49.87 -3.83 -34.84
C GLU A 190 48.42 -3.30 -34.76
N MET A 191 47.64 -3.47 -35.84
CA MET A 191 46.23 -3.09 -35.89
C MET A 191 45.40 -3.85 -34.87
N VAL A 192 45.62 -5.15 -34.71
CA VAL A 192 44.91 -6.00 -33.72
C VAL A 192 45.31 -5.61 -32.30
N ALA A 193 46.58 -5.29 -32.06
CA ALA A 193 47.04 -4.82 -30.76
C ALA A 193 46.42 -3.47 -30.36
N ASP A 194 46.35 -2.52 -31.30
CA ASP A 194 45.67 -1.24 -31.10
C ASP A 194 44.15 -1.42 -30.96
N PHE A 195 43.56 -2.32 -31.75
CA PHE A 195 42.14 -2.67 -31.66
C PHE A 195 41.78 -3.24 -30.29
N THR A 196 42.62 -4.12 -29.73
CA THR A 196 42.41 -4.71 -28.40
C THR A 196 42.35 -3.64 -27.31
N LYS A 197 43.23 -2.63 -27.39
CA LYS A 197 43.21 -1.49 -26.47
C LYS A 197 41.99 -0.59 -26.73
N PHE A 198 41.62 -0.41 -27.99
CA PHE A 198 40.49 0.40 -28.42
C PHE A 198 39.16 -0.14 -27.87
N ILE A 199 38.93 -1.46 -27.89
CA ILE A 199 37.68 -2.07 -27.39
C ILE A 199 37.65 -2.25 -25.86
N SER A 200 38.74 -1.96 -25.14
CA SER A 200 38.82 -2.12 -23.68
C SER A 200 37.70 -1.40 -22.90
N PRO A 201 37.27 -0.16 -23.27
CA PRO A 201 36.12 0.48 -22.64
C PRO A 201 34.82 -0.32 -22.79
N MET A 202 34.60 -0.99 -23.93
CA MET A 202 33.41 -1.83 -24.15
C MET A 202 33.43 -3.08 -23.27
N ILE A 203 34.60 -3.69 -23.09
CA ILE A 203 34.76 -4.85 -22.20
C ILE A 203 34.49 -4.44 -20.74
N ASN A 204 34.90 -3.23 -20.36
CA ASN A 204 34.70 -2.70 -19.02
C ASN A 204 33.26 -2.31 -18.69
N VAL A 205 32.61 -1.64 -19.63
CA VAL A 205 31.27 -1.07 -19.44
C VAL A 205 30.17 -2.07 -19.82
N GLY A 206 30.47 -2.98 -20.75
CA GLY A 206 29.55 -3.95 -21.31
C GLY A 206 28.75 -3.44 -22.50
N VAL A 207 28.20 -4.37 -23.27
CA VAL A 207 27.41 -4.12 -24.48
C VAL A 207 25.96 -4.56 -24.23
N ILE A 208 25.01 -3.65 -24.45
CA ILE A 208 23.58 -3.95 -24.31
C ILE A 208 22.95 -4.38 -25.65
N ASP A 209 22.02 -5.33 -25.58
CA ASP A 209 21.20 -5.72 -26.73
C ASP A 209 20.11 -4.65 -27.00
N PRO A 210 19.98 -4.12 -28.23
CA PRO A 210 18.92 -3.18 -28.58
C PRO A 210 17.50 -3.72 -28.36
N ASP A 211 17.28 -5.03 -28.43
CA ASP A 211 15.96 -5.61 -28.16
C ASP A 211 15.61 -5.61 -26.67
N VAL A 212 16.61 -5.72 -25.79
CA VAL A 212 16.41 -5.60 -24.34
C VAL A 212 16.06 -4.16 -23.99
N VAL A 213 16.71 -3.18 -24.62
CA VAL A 213 16.38 -1.76 -24.47
C VAL A 213 14.90 -1.51 -24.81
N ARG A 214 14.42 -2.06 -25.93
CA ARG A 214 13.01 -1.93 -26.33
C ARG A 214 12.04 -2.63 -25.37
N LYS A 215 12.35 -3.87 -24.96
CA LYS A 215 11.48 -4.66 -24.07
C LYS A 215 11.32 -4.04 -22.69
N GLN A 216 12.38 -3.43 -22.16
CA GLN A 216 12.37 -2.77 -20.85
C GLN A 216 11.90 -1.31 -20.90
N GLY A 217 11.36 -0.86 -22.06
CA GLY A 217 10.86 0.50 -22.22
C GLY A 217 11.94 1.58 -22.13
N LEU A 218 13.22 1.23 -22.31
CA LEU A 218 14.37 2.13 -22.24
C LEU A 218 14.59 2.94 -23.54
N ASP A 219 13.64 2.93 -24.48
CA ASP A 219 13.77 3.68 -25.73
C ASP A 219 13.68 5.18 -25.44
N PRO A 220 14.71 5.98 -25.80
CA PRO A 220 14.71 7.43 -25.61
C PRO A 220 13.50 8.16 -26.21
N ARG A 221 12.79 7.55 -27.17
CA ARG A 221 11.60 8.13 -27.81
C ARG A 221 10.33 8.10 -26.95
N ASN A 222 10.31 7.31 -25.88
CA ASN A 222 9.20 7.21 -24.94
C ASN A 222 9.43 7.98 -23.63
N PHE A 223 10.60 8.60 -23.46
CA PHE A 223 10.94 9.41 -22.29
C PHE A 223 10.78 10.89 -22.64
N ASP A 224 9.69 11.50 -22.15
CA ASP A 224 9.52 12.96 -22.14
C ASP A 224 10.49 13.66 -21.15
N ASP A 225 11.21 12.91 -20.31
CA ASP A 225 12.19 13.44 -19.34
C ASP A 225 13.62 13.43 -19.92
N ILE A 226 13.92 14.46 -20.69
CA ILE A 226 15.24 14.72 -21.30
C ILE A 226 16.31 15.15 -20.28
N GLU A 227 16.01 15.26 -18.98
CA GLU A 227 16.99 15.75 -18.00
C GLU A 227 17.81 14.67 -17.29
N ASN A 228 17.32 13.42 -17.16
CA ASN A 228 18.03 12.38 -16.41
C ASN A 228 18.00 11.05 -17.16
N GLY A 229 18.93 10.87 -18.10
CA GLY A 229 19.15 9.56 -18.72
C GLY A 229 19.24 8.49 -17.65
N ARG A 230 18.29 7.54 -17.63
CA ARG A 230 18.19 6.51 -16.58
C ARG A 230 19.54 5.80 -16.45
N TYR A 231 20.10 5.84 -15.25
CA TYR A 231 21.32 5.10 -14.94
C TYR A 231 21.04 3.60 -14.96
N LEU A 232 21.96 2.86 -15.56
CA LEU A 232 22.02 1.41 -15.50
C LEU A 232 23.07 1.05 -14.46
N LEU A 233 22.76 0.07 -13.62
CA LEU A 233 23.72 -0.48 -12.67
C LEU A 233 24.32 -1.73 -13.29
N VAL A 234 25.61 -1.68 -13.61
CA VAL A 234 26.35 -2.80 -14.19
C VAL A 234 27.16 -3.49 -13.10
N LEU A 235 26.82 -4.74 -12.82
CA LEU A 235 27.53 -5.61 -11.89
C LEU A 235 28.51 -6.48 -12.67
N ARG A 236 29.75 -6.56 -12.19
CA ARG A 236 30.76 -7.53 -12.66
C ARG A 236 30.76 -8.70 -11.70
N ASP A 237 30.62 -9.92 -12.20
CA ASP A 237 30.57 -11.13 -11.37
C ASP A 237 29.46 -11.06 -10.28
N ASP A 238 29.67 -11.72 -9.13
CA ASP A 238 28.77 -11.72 -7.98
C ASP A 238 29.00 -10.51 -7.04
N THR A 239 29.37 -9.36 -7.62
CA THR A 239 29.54 -8.13 -6.84
C THR A 239 28.20 -7.67 -6.27
N PRO A 240 28.18 -7.23 -5.00
CA PRO A 240 26.95 -6.71 -4.40
C PRO A 240 26.49 -5.44 -5.12
N ALA A 241 25.17 -5.24 -5.16
CA ALA A 241 24.55 -4.11 -5.87
C ALA A 241 25.10 -2.73 -5.43
N ALA A 242 25.56 -2.60 -4.18
CA ALA A 242 26.14 -1.37 -3.65
C ALA A 242 27.44 -0.93 -4.35
N GLU A 243 28.19 -1.87 -4.93
CA GLU A 243 29.48 -1.60 -5.61
C GLU A 243 29.35 -1.60 -7.14
N GLY A 244 28.13 -1.68 -7.66
CA GLY A 244 27.86 -1.69 -9.10
C GLY A 244 28.28 -0.41 -9.80
N ASN A 245 28.81 -0.54 -11.02
CA ASN A 245 29.20 0.60 -11.83
C ASN A 245 27.96 1.29 -12.41
N ARG A 246 27.76 2.58 -12.12
CA ARG A 246 26.63 3.36 -12.65
C ARG A 246 26.97 3.92 -14.02
N VAL A 247 26.23 3.50 -15.03
CA VAL A 247 26.54 3.76 -16.43
C VAL A 247 25.29 4.30 -17.14
N LEU A 248 25.46 5.23 -18.07
CA LEU A 248 24.34 5.73 -18.88
C LEU A 248 24.06 4.84 -20.09
N LEU A 249 22.82 4.80 -20.57
CA LEU A 249 22.45 4.01 -21.75
C LEU A 249 23.32 4.28 -23.01
N PRO A 250 23.73 5.53 -23.33
CA PRO A 250 24.64 5.78 -24.45
C PRO A 250 26.05 5.19 -24.28
N GLN A 251 26.45 4.86 -23.04
CA GLN A 251 27.76 4.28 -22.74
C GLN A 251 27.83 2.77 -23.01
N VAL A 252 26.70 2.06 -22.95
CA VAL A 252 26.59 0.61 -23.22
C VAL A 252 26.17 0.28 -24.65
N ARG A 253 25.74 1.28 -25.43
CA ARG A 253 25.30 1.12 -26.84
C ARG A 253 26.47 1.33 -27.79
N VAL A 254 26.83 0.30 -28.55
CA VAL A 254 27.99 0.28 -29.45
C VAL A 254 27.92 1.41 -30.48
N GLU A 255 26.76 1.63 -31.08
CA GLU A 255 26.53 2.66 -32.08
C GLU A 255 26.73 4.09 -31.53
N ASN A 256 26.41 4.29 -30.25
CA ASN A 256 26.62 5.59 -29.60
C ASN A 256 28.08 5.78 -29.18
N GLN A 257 28.75 4.71 -28.79
CA GLN A 257 30.17 4.73 -28.45
C GLN A 257 31.06 5.03 -29.66
N LEU A 258 30.74 4.49 -30.84
CA LEU A 258 31.49 4.70 -32.09
C LEU A 258 31.25 6.06 -32.76
N ASN A 259 30.18 6.78 -32.37
CA ASN A 259 29.94 8.15 -32.82
C ASN A 259 31.02 9.11 -32.29
N GLU A 260 31.20 10.26 -32.95
CA GLU A 260 32.23 11.25 -32.58
C GLU A 260 32.12 11.78 -31.14
N ALA A 261 30.91 11.78 -30.57
CA ALA A 261 30.68 12.18 -29.19
C ALA A 261 30.99 11.07 -28.17
N GLY A 262 31.01 9.81 -28.60
CA GLY A 262 31.23 8.63 -27.77
C GLY A 262 32.69 8.43 -27.35
N VAL A 263 32.93 7.55 -26.39
CA VAL A 263 34.29 7.31 -25.85
C VAL A 263 35.20 6.73 -26.93
N LEU A 264 34.70 5.75 -27.70
CA LEU A 264 35.45 5.09 -28.76
C LEU A 264 35.69 6.03 -29.95
N GLY A 265 34.69 6.82 -30.34
CA GLY A 265 34.87 7.80 -31.41
C GLY A 265 35.97 8.83 -31.11
N LYS A 266 36.08 9.26 -29.84
CA LYS A 266 37.13 10.19 -29.39
C LYS A 266 38.50 9.54 -29.30
N SER A 267 38.57 8.29 -28.84
CA SER A 267 39.84 7.57 -28.72
C SER A 267 40.40 7.08 -30.05
N TRP A 268 39.62 7.13 -31.14
CA TRP A 268 40.05 6.65 -32.45
C TRP A 268 41.37 7.25 -32.93
N LEU A 269 41.54 8.58 -32.81
CA LEU A 269 42.74 9.30 -33.24
C LEU A 269 43.98 8.98 -32.40
N SER A 270 43.80 8.34 -31.25
CA SER A 270 44.90 7.94 -30.35
C SER A 270 45.62 6.68 -30.80
N TYR A 271 45.11 5.96 -31.82
CA TYR A 271 45.66 4.71 -32.32
C TYR A 271 46.17 4.86 -33.76
N PRO A 272 47.49 5.04 -33.97
CA PRO A 272 48.07 5.33 -35.29
C PRO A 272 47.81 4.26 -36.35
N SER A 273 47.67 3.00 -35.95
CA SER A 273 47.43 1.87 -36.85
C SER A 273 46.00 1.87 -37.41
N LEU A 274 45.05 2.53 -36.72
CA LEU A 274 43.64 2.61 -37.10
C LEU A 274 43.37 3.87 -37.95
N LYS A 275 43.80 3.81 -39.21
CA LYS A 275 43.66 4.92 -40.18
C LYS A 275 42.20 5.41 -40.31
N GLN A 276 42.01 6.67 -40.70
CA GLN A 276 40.67 7.27 -40.80
C GLN A 276 39.85 6.65 -41.94
N GLU A 277 40.51 6.18 -43.00
CA GLU A 277 39.88 5.59 -44.19
C GLU A 277 39.17 4.27 -43.85
N ILE A 278 39.71 3.50 -42.91
CA ILE A 278 39.12 2.21 -42.48
C ILE A 278 38.09 2.34 -41.37
N ARG A 279 37.94 3.53 -40.78
CA ARG A 279 37.01 3.77 -39.66
C ARG A 279 35.57 3.33 -39.95
N PRO A 280 34.95 3.64 -41.11
CA PRO A 280 33.58 3.22 -41.38
C PRO A 280 33.45 1.71 -41.51
N ALA A 281 34.44 1.04 -42.11
CA ALA A 281 34.44 -0.39 -42.31
C ALA A 281 34.64 -1.15 -41.00
N LEU A 282 35.57 -0.71 -40.15
CA LEU A 282 35.80 -1.31 -38.84
C LEU A 282 34.65 -1.01 -37.87
N SER A 283 34.04 0.18 -37.93
CA SER A 283 32.84 0.51 -37.15
C SER A 283 31.65 -0.38 -37.53
N TYR A 284 31.47 -0.65 -38.83
CA TYR A 284 30.49 -1.61 -39.31
C TYR A 284 30.78 -3.01 -38.74
N TRP A 285 32.03 -3.48 -38.82
CA TRP A 285 32.44 -4.80 -38.35
C TRP A 285 32.21 -4.98 -36.85
N ILE A 286 32.57 -3.97 -36.04
CA ILE A 286 32.35 -3.98 -34.58
C ILE A 286 30.87 -4.10 -34.26
N VAL A 287 29.99 -3.32 -34.91
CA VAL A 287 28.54 -3.40 -34.65
C VAL A 287 27.97 -4.77 -35.06
N ALA A 288 28.49 -5.37 -36.13
CA ALA A 288 28.08 -6.69 -36.58
C ALA A 288 28.50 -7.81 -35.60
N HIS A 289 29.71 -7.74 -35.03
CA HIS A 289 30.29 -8.81 -34.22
C HIS A 289 30.11 -8.63 -32.71
N ALA A 290 29.99 -7.40 -32.20
CA ALA A 290 29.85 -7.12 -30.78
C ALA A 290 28.59 -7.80 -30.22
N GLN A 291 28.81 -8.93 -29.53
CA GLN A 291 27.75 -9.68 -28.86
C GLN A 291 27.35 -8.94 -27.58
N PRO A 292 26.07 -9.00 -27.17
CA PRO A 292 25.64 -8.39 -25.93
C PRO A 292 26.26 -9.14 -24.74
N THR A 293 27.00 -8.40 -23.90
CA THR A 293 27.58 -8.92 -22.65
C THR A 293 26.67 -8.66 -21.45
N LEU A 294 25.79 -7.66 -21.55
CA LEU A 294 24.91 -7.26 -20.47
C LEU A 294 23.64 -8.10 -20.48
N ARG A 295 23.40 -8.80 -19.38
CA ARG A 295 22.17 -9.57 -19.13
C ARG A 295 21.37 -8.88 -18.03
N TYR A 296 20.09 -8.64 -18.30
CA TYR A 296 19.20 -8.01 -17.34
C TYR A 296 18.91 -8.95 -16.16
N ASP A 297 19.21 -8.51 -14.94
CA ASP A 297 18.92 -9.24 -13.71
C ASP A 297 17.58 -8.76 -13.14
N GLN A 298 16.52 -9.51 -13.45
CA GLN A 298 15.17 -9.23 -12.98
C GLN A 298 15.03 -9.40 -11.47
N VAL A 299 15.78 -10.33 -10.88
CA VAL A 299 15.64 -10.65 -9.45
C VAL A 299 16.25 -9.53 -8.64
N ALA A 300 17.50 -9.16 -8.94
CA ALA A 300 18.19 -8.07 -8.25
C ALA A 300 17.45 -6.74 -8.41
N THR A 301 16.93 -6.45 -9.61
CA THR A 301 16.18 -5.20 -9.85
C THR A 301 14.89 -5.16 -9.02
N LYS A 302 14.12 -6.27 -8.97
CA LYS A 302 12.88 -6.33 -8.19
C LYS A 302 13.13 -6.24 -6.69
N GLU A 303 14.20 -6.88 -6.21
CA GLU A 303 14.61 -6.81 -4.82
C GLU A 303 14.99 -5.37 -4.42
N SER A 304 15.77 -4.68 -5.27
CA SER A 304 16.12 -3.28 -5.05
C SER A 304 14.89 -2.37 -5.09
N ILE A 305 13.91 -2.61 -5.98
CA ILE A 305 12.64 -1.89 -5.99
C ILE A 305 11.87 -2.11 -4.69
N ALA A 306 11.78 -3.36 -4.21
CA ALA A 306 11.07 -3.69 -2.98
C ALA A 306 11.71 -3.00 -1.77
N GLU A 307 13.04 -3.07 -1.64
CA GLU A 307 13.80 -2.42 -0.57
C GLU A 307 13.58 -0.90 -0.56
N VAL A 308 13.68 -0.26 -1.73
CA VAL A 308 13.47 1.18 -1.86
C VAL A 308 12.03 1.56 -1.53
N ARG A 309 11.04 0.78 -1.98
CA ARG A 309 9.61 1.01 -1.73
C ARG A 309 9.26 0.88 -0.24
N GLU A 310 9.85 -0.07 0.46
CA GLU A 310 9.68 -0.25 1.91
C GLU A 310 10.37 0.84 2.73
N ALA A 311 11.47 1.40 2.21
CA ALA A 311 12.19 2.51 2.84
C ALA A 311 11.49 3.87 2.69
N VAL A 312 10.47 4.01 1.82
CA VAL A 312 9.74 5.27 1.65
C VAL A 312 8.88 5.55 2.90
N PRO A 313 9.12 6.68 3.60
CA PRO A 313 8.32 7.05 4.76
C PRO A 313 6.88 7.35 4.34
N ASN A 314 5.92 7.01 5.21
CA ASN A 314 4.52 7.36 4.99
C ASN A 314 4.34 8.88 5.05
N ALA A 315 3.71 9.46 4.03
CA ALA A 315 3.34 10.85 3.99
C ALA A 315 2.25 11.13 5.04
N ILE A 316 2.42 12.20 5.81
CA ILE A 316 1.49 12.59 6.88
C ILE A 316 0.75 13.84 6.45
N GLN A 317 -0.57 13.73 6.31
CA GLN A 317 -1.46 14.86 6.14
C GLN A 317 -1.89 15.39 7.51
N ARG A 318 -1.73 16.70 7.70
CA ARG A 318 -2.14 17.41 8.91
C ARG A 318 -3.43 18.15 8.66
N PHE A 319 -4.41 17.96 9.53
CA PHE A 319 -5.67 18.69 9.55
C PHE A 319 -5.71 19.60 10.77
N LEU A 320 -5.96 20.88 10.53
CA LEU A 320 -6.09 21.88 11.59
C LEU A 320 -7.56 22.11 11.93
N VAL A 321 -7.83 22.58 13.15
CA VAL A 321 -9.18 23.01 13.56
C VAL A 321 -9.73 24.04 12.56
N GLY A 322 -10.94 23.78 12.07
CA GLY A 322 -11.64 24.62 11.11
C GLY A 322 -11.45 24.23 9.64
N ASP A 323 -10.54 23.29 9.33
CA ASP A 323 -10.37 22.79 7.97
C ASP A 323 -11.63 22.03 7.50
N LEU A 324 -12.05 22.25 6.25
CA LEU A 324 -13.24 21.63 5.70
C LEU A 324 -12.95 20.18 5.26
N LEU A 325 -13.36 19.20 6.08
CA LEU A 325 -13.22 17.77 5.77
C LEU A 325 -14.19 17.34 4.66
N ILE A 326 -15.44 17.79 4.75
CA ILE A 326 -16.51 17.41 3.82
C ILE A 326 -17.23 18.66 3.34
N ARG A 327 -17.42 18.77 2.03
CA ARG A 327 -18.09 19.91 1.42
C ARG A 327 -19.62 19.85 1.64
N PRO A 328 -20.28 21.01 1.77
CA PRO A 328 -21.74 21.04 1.86
C PRO A 328 -22.42 20.41 0.63
N GLY A 329 -23.46 19.61 0.87
CA GLY A 329 -24.24 18.92 -0.16
C GLY A 329 -23.62 17.63 -0.70
N GLU A 330 -22.47 17.22 -0.17
CA GLU A 330 -21.76 16.02 -0.62
C GLU A 330 -22.28 14.76 0.09
N ARG A 331 -22.22 13.62 -0.62
CA ARG A 331 -22.55 12.30 -0.07
C ARG A 331 -21.35 11.74 0.68
N LEU A 332 -21.62 11.12 1.82
CA LEU A 332 -20.60 10.46 2.62
C LEU A 332 -20.26 9.09 2.02
N ASP A 333 -19.06 8.97 1.49
CA ASP A 333 -18.46 7.74 0.98
C ASP A 333 -17.65 7.03 2.07
N ALA A 334 -17.34 5.75 1.89
CA ALA A 334 -16.63 4.93 2.87
C ALA A 334 -15.30 5.58 3.33
N GLY A 335 -14.49 6.08 2.40
CA GLY A 335 -13.22 6.73 2.75
C GLY A 335 -13.38 8.04 3.56
N LYS A 336 -14.48 8.78 3.35
CA LYS A 336 -14.78 10.00 4.13
C LYS A 336 -15.37 9.68 5.50
N LEU A 337 -16.09 8.57 5.60
CA LEU A 337 -16.55 8.05 6.88
C LEU A 337 -15.34 7.70 7.76
N ASP A 338 -14.34 7.02 7.21
CA ASP A 338 -13.09 6.70 7.91
C ASP A 338 -12.35 7.97 8.38
N LEU A 339 -12.33 9.02 7.56
CA LEU A 339 -11.75 10.31 7.94
C LEU A 339 -12.46 10.92 9.16
N LEU A 340 -13.80 10.87 9.20
CA LEU A 340 -14.58 11.33 10.35
C LEU A 340 -14.42 10.43 11.58
N VAL A 341 -14.23 9.12 11.37
CA VAL A 341 -13.96 8.17 12.46
C VAL A 341 -12.60 8.45 13.08
N ASP A 342 -11.58 8.77 12.29
CA ASP A 342 -10.26 9.16 12.78
C ASP A 342 -10.32 10.46 13.60
N GLU A 343 -11.01 11.48 13.07
CA GLU A 343 -11.27 12.72 13.83
C GLU A 343 -11.99 12.41 15.15
N TYR A 344 -13.03 11.56 15.10
CA TYR A 344 -13.79 11.16 16.28
C TYR A 344 -12.93 10.41 17.31
N ASN A 345 -12.07 9.49 16.88
CA ASN A 345 -11.19 8.74 17.77
C ASN A 345 -10.13 9.65 18.40
N GLN A 346 -9.57 10.58 17.63
CA GLN A 346 -8.65 11.59 18.15
C GLN A 346 -9.34 12.47 19.19
N MET A 347 -10.55 12.95 18.88
CA MET A 347 -11.38 13.71 19.82
C MET A 347 -11.68 12.91 21.08
N GLU A 348 -12.12 11.66 20.97
CA GLU A 348 -12.45 10.80 22.11
C GLU A 348 -11.21 10.53 22.99
N SER A 349 -10.02 10.40 22.40
CA SER A 349 -8.75 10.24 23.13
C SER A 349 -8.39 11.47 23.98
N SER A 350 -8.81 12.67 23.53
CA SER A 350 -8.56 13.93 24.24
C SER A 350 -9.53 14.18 25.41
N ILE A 351 -10.62 13.42 25.51
CA ILE A 351 -11.62 13.60 26.58
C ILE A 351 -11.08 13.08 27.92
N PRO A 352 -11.08 13.92 28.99
CA PRO A 352 -10.61 13.51 30.31
C PRO A 352 -11.56 12.51 30.97
N LEU A 353 -10.99 11.57 31.75
CA LEU A 353 -11.73 10.48 32.41
C LEU A 353 -12.86 10.98 33.33
N HIS A 354 -12.70 12.13 33.98
CA HIS A 354 -13.75 12.71 34.83
C HIS A 354 -15.02 13.04 34.03
N SER A 355 -14.90 13.57 32.82
CA SER A 355 -16.04 13.89 31.95
C SER A 355 -16.77 12.64 31.46
N ARG A 356 -16.06 11.51 31.34
CA ARG A 356 -16.69 10.21 31.05
C ARG A 356 -17.51 9.72 32.24
N LEU A 357 -16.97 9.83 33.46
CA LEU A 357 -17.69 9.44 34.69
C LEU A 357 -18.94 10.30 34.93
N THR A 358 -18.88 11.61 34.69
CA THR A 358 -20.07 12.48 34.82
C THR A 358 -21.16 12.11 33.82
N ARG A 359 -20.80 11.82 32.56
CA ARG A 359 -21.76 11.34 31.55
C ARG A 359 -22.42 10.03 31.95
N VAL A 360 -21.63 9.04 32.39
CA VAL A 360 -22.14 7.76 32.89
C VAL A 360 -23.08 7.99 34.08
N GLY A 361 -22.72 8.87 35.01
CA GLY A 361 -23.56 9.22 36.16
C GLY A 361 -24.90 9.85 35.77
N ILE A 362 -24.91 10.77 34.81
CA ILE A 362 -26.14 11.40 34.30
C ILE A 362 -27.05 10.37 33.62
N ILE A 363 -26.49 9.53 32.74
CA ILE A 363 -27.26 8.49 32.03
C ILE A 363 -27.81 7.46 33.02
N PHE A 364 -26.99 7.04 33.99
CA PHE A 364 -27.43 6.13 35.05
C PHE A 364 -28.57 6.73 35.87
N LEU A 365 -28.48 8.01 36.24
CA LEU A 365 -29.55 8.71 36.97
C LEU A 365 -30.84 8.81 36.14
N LEU A 366 -30.73 9.07 34.84
CA LEU A 366 -31.88 9.05 33.92
C LEU A 366 -32.52 7.66 33.86
N LEU A 367 -31.74 6.59 33.72
CA LEU A 367 -32.23 5.21 33.72
C LEU A 367 -32.90 4.84 35.05
N VAL A 368 -32.35 5.29 36.19
CA VAL A 368 -32.98 5.12 37.52
C VAL A 368 -34.32 5.83 37.58
N ALA A 369 -34.42 7.06 37.07
CA ALA A 369 -35.68 7.80 37.03
C ALA A 369 -36.73 7.08 36.16
N LEU A 370 -36.34 6.62 34.97
CA LEU A 370 -37.21 5.85 34.06
C LEU A 370 -37.64 4.52 34.68
N ALA A 371 -36.73 3.78 35.31
CA ALA A 371 -37.04 2.56 36.04
C ALA A 371 -37.98 2.82 37.22
N GLY A 372 -37.83 3.97 37.90
CA GLY A 372 -38.74 4.40 38.97
C GLY A 372 -40.17 4.65 38.46
N VAL A 373 -40.33 5.32 37.31
CA VAL A 373 -41.63 5.56 36.68
C VAL A 373 -42.28 4.23 36.25
N ASN A 374 -41.51 3.38 35.55
CA ASN A 374 -41.97 2.05 35.13
C ASN A 374 -42.36 1.18 36.35
N GLY A 375 -41.52 1.17 37.39
CA GLY A 375 -41.76 0.41 38.62
C GLY A 375 -42.98 0.91 39.40
N PHE A 376 -43.18 2.23 39.51
CA PHE A 376 -44.36 2.82 40.15
C PHE A 376 -45.65 2.44 39.40
N TYR A 377 -45.61 2.44 38.07
CA TYR A 377 -46.75 2.02 37.26
C TYR A 377 -47.08 0.54 37.46
N ILE A 378 -46.06 -0.35 37.44
CA ILE A 378 -46.23 -1.79 37.67
C ILE A 378 -46.86 -2.08 39.03
N VAL A 379 -46.35 -1.48 40.11
CA VAL A 379 -46.88 -1.70 41.47
C VAL A 379 -48.33 -1.25 41.62
N ARG A 380 -48.73 -0.19 40.91
CA ARG A 380 -50.07 0.39 41.02
C ARG A 380 -51.10 -0.31 40.14
N ASN A 381 -50.72 -0.69 38.92
CA ASN A 381 -51.66 -1.16 37.91
C ASN A 381 -51.64 -2.68 37.73
N GLU A 382 -50.51 -3.35 38.02
CA GLU A 382 -50.32 -4.79 37.76
C GLU A 382 -49.65 -5.50 38.96
N PRO A 383 -50.32 -5.65 40.11
CA PRO A 383 -49.74 -6.27 41.31
C PRO A 383 -49.25 -7.71 41.09
N ARG A 384 -49.83 -8.43 40.10
CA ARG A 384 -49.43 -9.80 39.72
C ARG A 384 -48.00 -9.91 39.21
N LEU A 385 -47.48 -8.86 38.57
CA LEU A 385 -46.09 -8.78 38.09
C LEU A 385 -45.10 -8.61 39.26
N PHE A 386 -45.54 -8.01 40.36
CA PHE A 386 -44.69 -7.79 41.54
C PHE A 386 -44.65 -8.99 42.47
N GLU A 387 -45.69 -9.84 42.48
CA GLU A 387 -45.78 -11.01 43.35
C GLU A 387 -44.81 -12.13 42.91
N CYS A 388 -44.65 -12.38 41.61
CA CYS A 388 -43.76 -13.40 41.07
C CYS A 388 -42.43 -12.81 40.55
N THR A 389 -41.32 -13.13 41.23
CA THR A 389 -39.97 -12.65 40.86
C THR A 389 -39.54 -13.04 39.44
N ASP A 390 -40.01 -14.19 38.96
CA ASP A 390 -39.66 -14.71 37.63
C ASP A 390 -40.20 -13.83 36.48
N HIS A 391 -41.41 -13.28 36.64
CA HIS A 391 -42.02 -12.44 35.61
C HIS A 391 -41.32 -11.08 35.48
N LEU A 392 -40.86 -10.52 36.60
CA LEU A 392 -40.04 -9.31 36.62
C LEU A 392 -38.67 -9.54 35.95
N ALA A 393 -38.07 -10.70 36.17
CA ALA A 393 -36.80 -11.09 35.55
C ALA A 393 -36.94 -11.23 34.03
N VAL A 394 -38.00 -11.86 33.55
CA VAL A 394 -38.29 -11.98 32.11
C VAL A 394 -38.49 -10.60 31.47
N TYR A 395 -39.23 -9.71 32.12
CA TYR A 395 -39.47 -8.36 31.62
C TYR A 395 -38.18 -7.51 31.55
N LEU A 396 -37.39 -7.46 32.62
CA LEU A 396 -36.11 -6.74 32.64
C LEU A 396 -35.11 -7.34 31.64
N GLY A 397 -35.06 -8.67 31.56
CA GLY A 397 -34.24 -9.39 30.58
C GLY A 397 -34.63 -9.05 29.15
N ALA A 398 -35.93 -8.97 28.84
CA ALA A 398 -36.41 -8.57 27.51
C ALA A 398 -36.00 -7.13 27.16
N ILE A 399 -36.07 -6.19 28.10
CA ILE A 399 -35.62 -4.81 27.89
C ILE A 399 -34.12 -4.76 27.62
N VAL A 400 -33.30 -5.42 28.44
CA VAL A 400 -31.84 -5.48 28.27
C VAL A 400 -31.47 -6.14 26.93
N ALA A 401 -32.11 -7.26 26.60
CA ALA A 401 -31.88 -7.97 25.35
C ALA A 401 -32.27 -7.11 24.14
N THR A 402 -33.40 -6.40 24.22
CA THR A 402 -33.84 -5.47 23.16
C THR A 402 -32.83 -4.34 22.96
N ALA A 403 -32.37 -3.71 24.04
CA ALA A 403 -31.37 -2.66 23.97
C ALA A 403 -30.05 -3.16 23.39
N PHE A 404 -29.62 -4.37 23.77
CA PHE A 404 -28.39 -4.98 23.25
C PHE A 404 -28.50 -5.31 21.75
N VAL A 405 -29.62 -5.92 21.34
CA VAL A 405 -29.88 -6.25 19.92
C VAL A 405 -30.02 -4.97 19.09
N ALA A 406 -30.71 -3.94 19.60
CA ALA A 406 -30.83 -2.65 18.93
C ALA A 406 -29.46 -1.97 18.76
N HIS A 407 -28.60 -2.04 19.78
CA HIS A 407 -27.24 -1.51 19.70
C HIS A 407 -26.39 -2.28 18.67
N MET A 408 -26.44 -3.62 18.67
CA MET A 408 -25.75 -4.43 17.64
C MET A 408 -26.27 -4.18 16.23
N ALA A 409 -27.58 -3.96 16.07
CA ALA A 409 -28.20 -3.65 14.78
C ALA A 409 -27.95 -2.20 14.31
N SER A 410 -27.41 -1.33 15.17
CA SER A 410 -27.14 0.07 14.84
C SER A 410 -25.98 0.24 13.85
N PHE A 411 -25.13 -0.79 13.70
CA PHE A 411 -23.99 -0.79 12.78
C PHE A 411 -24.40 -0.87 11.30
N ASP A 412 -25.65 -1.21 10.98
CA ASP A 412 -26.10 -1.34 9.59
C ASP A 412 -26.60 -0.01 8.97
N PRO A 413 -26.34 0.24 7.67
CA PRO A 413 -26.76 1.45 6.96
C PRO A 413 -28.28 1.69 6.98
N PHE A 414 -29.08 0.63 7.13
CA PHE A 414 -30.53 0.65 6.92
C PHE A 414 -31.37 1.01 8.15
N ARG A 415 -30.79 1.62 9.20
CA ARG A 415 -31.50 1.96 10.45
C ARG A 415 -32.25 0.75 11.04
N LEU A 416 -31.63 -0.44 11.00
CA LEU A 416 -32.25 -1.70 11.46
C LEU A 416 -32.53 -1.71 12.97
N GLU A 417 -31.99 -0.74 13.71
CA GLU A 417 -32.28 -0.48 15.13
C GLU A 417 -33.79 -0.33 15.44
N MET A 418 -34.61 0.10 14.47
CA MET A 418 -36.06 0.24 14.66
C MET A 418 -36.79 -1.10 14.76
N ILE A 419 -36.28 -2.16 14.13
CA ILE A 419 -36.94 -3.47 14.07
C ILE A 419 -37.02 -4.13 15.46
N PRO A 420 -35.93 -4.31 16.22
CA PRO A 420 -36.01 -4.94 17.53
C PRO A 420 -36.82 -4.11 18.53
N ILE A 421 -36.73 -2.77 18.45
CA ILE A 421 -37.52 -1.88 19.32
C ILE A 421 -39.02 -2.07 19.05
N LEU A 422 -39.45 -1.97 17.78
CA LEU A 422 -40.85 -2.15 17.39
C LEU A 422 -41.36 -3.55 17.71
N PHE A 423 -40.54 -4.57 17.46
CA PHE A 423 -40.90 -5.96 17.76
C PHE A 423 -41.11 -6.18 19.27
N SER A 424 -40.21 -5.67 20.10
CA SER A 424 -40.33 -5.79 21.56
C SER A 424 -41.51 -5.03 22.12
N VAL A 425 -41.79 -3.82 21.60
CA VAL A 425 -42.99 -3.04 21.98
C VAL A 425 -44.26 -3.79 21.59
N LEU A 426 -44.31 -4.38 20.41
CA LEU A 426 -45.45 -5.20 19.96
C LEU A 426 -45.65 -6.42 20.88
N LEU A 427 -44.57 -7.12 21.22
CA LEU A 427 -44.62 -8.30 22.08
C LEU A 427 -45.08 -7.96 23.51
N LEU A 428 -44.59 -6.84 24.06
CA LEU A 428 -45.01 -6.31 25.36
C LEU A 428 -46.49 -5.90 25.39
N SER A 429 -46.98 -5.33 24.27
CA SER A 429 -48.39 -4.96 24.13
C SER A 429 -49.32 -6.18 24.10
N ILE A 430 -48.86 -7.31 23.56
CA ILE A 430 -49.63 -8.56 23.49
C ILE A 430 -49.57 -9.31 24.84
N ALA A 431 -48.39 -9.37 25.45
CA ALA A 431 -48.16 -10.16 26.66
C ALA A 431 -48.72 -9.50 27.94
N TYR A 432 -48.77 -8.17 27.99
CA TYR A 432 -49.17 -7.43 29.18
C TYR A 432 -50.30 -6.43 28.90
N ASN A 433 -49.97 -5.17 28.63
CA ASN A 433 -50.92 -4.08 28.48
C ASN A 433 -50.34 -3.00 27.58
N GLN A 434 -51.17 -2.42 26.71
CA GLN A 434 -50.80 -1.36 25.76
C GLN A 434 -50.16 -0.15 26.44
N VAL A 435 -50.63 0.24 27.64
CA VAL A 435 -50.09 1.39 28.36
C VAL A 435 -48.69 1.12 28.90
N LEU A 436 -48.42 -0.10 29.38
CA LEU A 436 -47.09 -0.52 29.82
C LEU A 436 -46.12 -0.56 28.63
N ALA A 437 -46.56 -1.12 27.50
CA ALA A 437 -45.77 -1.19 26.28
C ALA A 437 -45.40 0.19 25.74
N ALA A 438 -46.34 1.15 25.74
CA ALA A 438 -46.08 2.53 25.33
C ALA A 438 -45.05 3.23 26.26
N LEU A 439 -45.14 2.99 27.57
CA LEU A 439 -44.21 3.58 28.55
C LEU A 439 -42.80 2.98 28.41
N THR A 440 -42.70 1.68 28.12
CA THR A 440 -41.41 1.04 27.79
C THR A 440 -40.84 1.49 26.46
N ALA A 441 -41.68 1.72 25.44
CA ALA A 441 -41.25 2.24 24.16
C ALA A 441 -40.61 3.61 24.32
N PHE A 442 -41.27 4.50 25.06
CA PHE A 442 -40.73 5.82 25.40
C PHE A 442 -39.44 5.75 26.23
N SER A 443 -39.23 4.65 26.97
CA SER A 443 -38.03 4.45 27.77
C SER A 443 -36.85 3.87 26.98
N LEU A 444 -37.11 3.26 25.82
CA LEU A 444 -36.14 2.59 24.96
C LEU A 444 -35.70 3.47 23.77
N CYS A 445 -36.55 4.40 23.35
CA CYS A 445 -36.18 5.50 22.44
C CYS A 445 -35.39 6.56 23.19
#